data_AF-A0A2W5N531-F1
#
_entry.id   AF-A0A2W5N531-F1
#
_cell.length_a   1.000
_cell.length_b   1.000
_cell.length_c   1.000
_cell.angle_alpha   90.00
_cell.angle_beta   90.00
_cell.angle_gamma   90.00
#
_symmetry.space_group_name_H-M   'P 1'
#
loop_
_entity.id
_entity.type
_entity.pdbx_description
1 polymer ?
#
loop_
_entity_poly.entity_id
_entity_poly.type
_entity_poly.pdbx_seq_one_letter_code
_entity_poly.pdbx_strand_id
1 'polypeptide(L)'
;MLGIKRTRKEMPPLSGEKKLAPVFAQAYQKDYLYVFPRSGPVICNGVKNIDISGRKVPLMDFEDYFEPLKTRQVPEGRVERSGARHVMNYREMNYLFSRMANPSKADKAGLPPIPSKQQDFFNALLQSNSPEALLKIVHTSYGRAAEHPMGGHAIEFGDIALDLLSKEFAVVKGVELELAQALFDKRSGKAAWLRKETAHEAEKAENAKPKAVKPRGRPKKADAPKVLPK
;
A
#
# COMPACT_ATOMS: atom_id res chain seq x y z
N MET A 1 21.35 -21.08 -51.38
CA MET A 1 20.15 -20.30 -51.02
C MET A 1 20.08 -20.18 -49.50
N LEU A 2 19.83 -18.96 -49.02
CA LEU A 2 20.11 -18.46 -47.68
C LEU A 2 19.19 -19.04 -46.60
N GLY A 3 19.80 -19.62 -45.56
CA GLY A 3 19.16 -19.90 -44.28
C GLY A 3 19.15 -18.65 -43.41
N ILE A 4 17.99 -18.31 -42.85
CA ILE A 4 17.86 -17.27 -41.83
C ILE A 4 17.45 -17.95 -40.52
N LYS A 5 18.46 -18.32 -39.72
CA LYS A 5 18.30 -18.53 -38.29
C LYS A 5 17.98 -17.17 -37.67
N ARG A 6 16.79 -16.99 -37.11
CA ARG A 6 16.47 -15.82 -36.28
C ARG A 6 17.28 -15.90 -35.00
N THR A 7 18.39 -15.19 -34.95
CA THR A 7 19.14 -14.91 -33.73
C THR A 7 18.26 -14.08 -32.80
N ARG A 8 18.10 -14.58 -31.57
CA ARG A 8 17.47 -13.87 -30.45
C ARG A 8 18.25 -12.57 -30.28
N LYS A 9 17.56 -11.42 -30.36
CA LYS A 9 18.10 -10.13 -29.93
C LYS A 9 18.56 -10.27 -28.48
N GLU A 10 19.86 -10.24 -28.29
CA GLU A 10 20.50 -10.06 -27.00
C GLU A 10 20.03 -8.72 -26.43
N MET A 11 19.39 -8.76 -25.27
CA MET A 11 19.14 -7.54 -24.50
C MET A 11 20.49 -7.03 -23.95
N PRO A 12 20.70 -5.71 -23.90
CA PRO A 12 21.95 -5.16 -23.39
C PRO A 12 22.12 -5.53 -21.90
N PRO A 13 23.37 -5.78 -21.44
CA PRO A 13 23.63 -6.06 -20.05
C PRO A 13 23.30 -4.80 -19.23
N LEU A 14 22.50 -4.98 -18.17
CA LEU A 14 22.32 -3.97 -17.14
C LEU A 14 23.69 -3.71 -16.49
N SER A 15 24.32 -2.61 -16.86
CA SER A 15 25.61 -2.18 -16.31
C SER A 15 25.37 -1.63 -14.90
N GLY A 16 25.71 -2.44 -13.89
CA GLY A 16 25.66 -2.05 -12.49
C GLY A 16 25.72 -3.28 -11.60
N GLU A 17 26.93 -3.70 -11.25
CA GLU A 17 27.25 -4.61 -10.14
C GLU A 17 26.75 -6.07 -10.20
N LYS A 18 27.68 -6.88 -10.69
CA LYS A 18 27.80 -8.33 -10.53
C LYS A 18 27.76 -8.72 -9.03
N LYS A 19 26.59 -9.10 -8.51
CA LYS A 19 26.45 -10.11 -7.42
C LYS A 19 25.02 -10.61 -7.14
N LEU A 20 24.03 -10.29 -7.99
CA LEU A 20 22.65 -10.81 -7.86
C LEU A 20 22.28 -11.83 -8.97
N ALA A 21 23.17 -12.09 -9.94
CA ALA A 21 22.79 -12.82 -11.15
C ALA A 21 22.36 -14.30 -11.00
N PRO A 22 22.90 -15.14 -10.07
CA PRO A 22 22.52 -16.56 -10.06
C PRO A 22 21.17 -16.84 -9.38
N VAL A 23 20.83 -16.14 -8.29
CA VAL A 23 19.57 -16.35 -7.55
C VAL A 23 18.37 -15.80 -8.32
N PHE A 24 18.56 -14.68 -9.02
CA PHE A 24 17.47 -13.98 -9.71
C PHE A 24 17.12 -14.62 -11.06
N ALA A 25 18.06 -15.32 -11.72
CA ALA A 25 17.78 -16.03 -12.97
C ALA A 25 16.89 -17.27 -12.78
N GLN A 26 16.94 -17.92 -11.61
CA GLN A 26 16.02 -19.03 -11.26
C GLN A 26 14.64 -18.51 -10.82
N ALA A 27 14.58 -17.35 -10.16
CA ALA A 27 13.34 -16.77 -9.63
C ALA A 27 12.33 -16.33 -10.71
N TYR A 28 12.73 -16.17 -11.98
CA TYR A 28 11.78 -15.87 -13.07
C TYR A 28 10.86 -17.04 -13.45
N GLN A 29 11.08 -18.23 -12.90
CA GLN A 29 10.08 -19.30 -12.93
C GLN A 29 9.02 -19.00 -11.86
N LYS A 30 7.80 -18.69 -12.31
CA LYS A 30 6.64 -18.35 -11.45
C LYS A 30 6.39 -19.33 -10.29
N ASP A 31 6.88 -20.55 -10.43
CA ASP A 31 6.74 -21.63 -9.46
C ASP A 31 7.44 -21.30 -8.13
N TYR A 32 8.39 -20.37 -8.12
CA TYR A 32 9.11 -19.97 -6.91
C TYR A 32 8.74 -18.58 -6.37
N LEU A 33 7.93 -17.78 -7.07
CA LEU A 33 7.57 -16.43 -6.62
C LEU A 33 6.18 -16.37 -6.02
N TYR A 34 6.13 -15.98 -4.75
CA TYR A 34 4.90 -15.85 -3.98
C TYR A 34 4.74 -14.43 -3.42
N VAL A 35 3.55 -14.12 -2.94
CA VAL A 35 3.23 -12.89 -2.21
C VAL A 35 2.57 -13.29 -0.91
N PHE A 36 3.17 -12.92 0.21
CA PHE A 36 2.55 -13.11 1.53
C PHE A 36 1.70 -11.89 1.91
N PRO A 37 0.57 -12.09 2.59
CA PRO A 37 -0.23 -11.00 3.11
C PRO A 37 0.62 -10.08 3.98
N ARG A 38 0.48 -8.76 3.80
CA ARG A 38 1.20 -7.70 4.56
C ARG A 38 2.72 -7.67 4.44
N SER A 39 3.35 -8.66 3.81
CA SER A 39 4.81 -8.69 3.60
C SER A 39 5.19 -8.29 2.19
N GLY A 40 4.40 -8.75 1.21
CA GLY A 40 4.72 -8.55 -0.21
C GLY A 40 5.42 -9.77 -0.83
N PRO A 41 6.14 -9.56 -1.94
CA PRO A 41 6.77 -10.63 -2.72
C PRO A 41 7.89 -11.36 -1.96
N VAL A 42 7.92 -12.68 -2.11
CA VAL A 42 8.94 -13.57 -1.54
C VAL A 42 9.40 -14.59 -2.58
N ILE A 43 10.60 -15.10 -2.40
CA ILE A 43 11.19 -16.18 -3.20
C ILE A 43 11.15 -17.46 -2.38
N CYS A 44 10.64 -18.55 -2.97
CA CYS A 44 10.72 -19.89 -2.41
C CYS A 44 12.08 -20.50 -2.75
N ASN A 45 12.92 -20.72 -1.74
CA ASN A 45 14.25 -21.31 -1.90
C ASN A 45 14.24 -22.85 -1.93
N GLY A 46 13.06 -23.46 -1.75
CA GLY A 46 12.84 -24.91 -1.81
C GLY A 46 12.25 -25.49 -0.52
N VAL A 47 12.28 -26.82 -0.41
CA VAL A 47 11.73 -27.57 0.73
C VAL A 47 12.88 -28.10 1.60
N LYS A 48 12.83 -27.81 2.90
CA LYS A 48 13.74 -28.33 3.92
C LYS A 48 12.98 -29.30 4.82
N ASN A 49 13.54 -30.48 5.04
CA ASN A 49 13.01 -31.41 6.04
C ASN A 49 13.62 -31.09 7.40
N ILE A 50 12.81 -30.60 8.34
CA ILE A 50 13.25 -30.30 9.71
C ILE A 50 12.69 -31.37 10.65
N ASP A 51 13.51 -31.87 11.56
CA ASP A 51 13.04 -32.73 12.64
C ASP A 51 12.45 -31.87 13.77
N ILE A 52 11.14 -32.02 14.00
CA ILE A 52 10.42 -31.39 15.09
C ILE A 52 9.84 -32.50 15.96
N SER A 53 10.44 -32.68 17.14
CA SER A 53 10.02 -33.69 18.12
C SER A 53 9.98 -35.13 17.57
N GLY A 54 10.98 -35.51 16.76
CA GLY A 54 11.10 -36.85 16.18
C GLY A 54 10.26 -37.05 14.91
N ARG A 55 9.62 -35.99 14.40
CA ARG A 55 8.86 -36.01 13.15
C ARG A 55 9.57 -35.15 12.10
N LYS A 56 9.87 -35.74 10.96
CA LYS A 56 10.34 -35.00 9.78
C LYS A 56 9.18 -34.21 9.18
N VAL A 57 9.25 -32.89 9.30
CA VAL A 57 8.25 -31.96 8.75
C VAL A 57 8.87 -31.25 7.54
N PRO A 58 8.28 -31.38 6.34
CA PRO A 58 8.71 -30.61 5.18
C PRO A 58 8.23 -29.16 5.33
N LEU A 59 9.19 -28.23 5.33
CA LEU A 59 8.97 -26.79 5.40
C LEU A 59 9.45 -26.15 4.11
N MET A 60 8.60 -25.34 3.48
CA MET A 60 9.00 -24.43 2.41
C MET A 60 9.69 -23.21 3.01
N ASP A 61 10.91 -22.94 2.53
CA ASP A 61 11.73 -21.83 2.97
C ASP A 61 11.52 -20.64 2.03
N PHE A 62 11.08 -19.52 2.57
CA PHE A 62 10.83 -18.31 1.81
C PHE A 62 11.73 -17.18 2.29
N GLU A 63 12.18 -16.37 1.35
CA GLU A 63 13.01 -15.20 1.57
C GLU A 63 12.29 -13.97 1.04
N ASP A 64 12.25 -12.89 1.83
CA ASP A 64 11.63 -11.64 1.38
C ASP A 64 12.44 -11.01 0.25
N TYR A 65 11.77 -10.61 -0.84
CA TYR A 65 12.45 -10.12 -2.04
C TYR A 65 13.18 -8.79 -1.80
N PHE A 66 12.62 -7.91 -0.97
CA PHE A 66 13.21 -6.60 -0.67
C PHE A 66 13.97 -6.58 0.65
N GLU A 67 13.79 -7.61 1.49
CA GLU A 67 14.51 -7.79 2.75
C GLU A 67 15.13 -9.20 2.83
N PRO A 68 16.19 -9.54 2.04
CA PRO A 68 16.76 -10.89 1.94
C PRO A 68 17.13 -11.57 3.28
N LEU A 69 17.45 -10.79 4.30
CA LEU A 69 17.77 -11.31 5.64
C LEU A 69 16.53 -11.83 6.40
N LYS A 70 15.33 -11.53 5.92
CA LYS A 70 14.07 -11.92 6.53
C LYS A 70 13.54 -13.17 5.85
N THR A 71 13.85 -14.30 6.46
CA THR A 71 13.35 -15.61 6.02
C THR A 71 12.12 -16.01 6.83
N ARG A 72 11.31 -16.88 6.25
CA ARG A 72 10.15 -17.50 6.90
C ARG A 72 10.01 -18.94 6.41
N GLN A 73 9.61 -19.81 7.32
CA GLN A 73 9.39 -21.22 7.02
C GLN A 73 7.92 -21.55 7.22
N VAL A 74 7.31 -22.14 6.21
CA VAL A 74 5.89 -22.54 6.25
C VAL A 74 5.79 -24.02 5.91
N PRO A 75 5.05 -24.83 6.69
CA PRO A 75 4.81 -26.22 6.31
C PRO A 75 4.23 -26.30 4.90
N GLU A 76 4.78 -27.19 4.07
CA GLU A 76 4.44 -27.31 2.65
C GLU A 76 2.91 -27.39 2.43
N GLY A 77 2.22 -28.27 3.18
CA GLY A 77 0.76 -28.41 3.14
C GLY A 77 -0.06 -27.27 3.77
N ARG A 78 0.58 -26.17 4.21
CA ARG A 78 -0.07 -25.00 4.83
C ARG A 78 0.23 -23.68 4.10
N VAL A 79 0.96 -23.70 3.00
CA VAL A 79 1.29 -22.46 2.25
C VAL A 79 0.04 -21.72 1.81
N GLU A 80 -0.92 -22.38 1.17
CA GLU A 80 -2.18 -21.73 0.76
C GLU A 80 -2.99 -21.19 1.96
N ARG A 81 -3.00 -21.94 3.08
CA ARG A 81 -3.68 -21.53 4.32
C ARG A 81 -3.01 -20.32 4.99
N SER A 82 -1.76 -20.02 4.65
CA SER A 82 -1.07 -18.83 5.14
C SER A 82 -1.48 -17.55 4.38
N GLY A 83 -2.33 -17.68 3.35
CA GLY A 83 -2.71 -16.57 2.47
C GLY A 83 -1.64 -16.21 1.43
N ALA A 84 -0.57 -17.00 1.35
CA ALA A 84 0.41 -16.89 0.29
C ALA A 84 -0.22 -17.27 -1.04
N ARG A 85 0.03 -16.45 -2.07
CA ARG A 85 -0.39 -16.70 -3.45
C ARG A 85 0.79 -16.53 -4.38
N HIS A 86 0.69 -17.04 -5.60
CA HIS A 86 1.67 -16.69 -6.63
C HIS A 86 1.63 -15.19 -6.95
N VAL A 87 2.79 -14.67 -7.34
CA VAL A 87 2.93 -13.34 -7.94
C VAL A 87 2.06 -13.23 -9.19
N MET A 88 1.40 -12.08 -9.36
CA MET A 88 0.65 -11.74 -10.56
C MET A 88 1.53 -11.88 -11.80
N ASN A 89 0.96 -12.38 -12.87
CA ASN A 89 1.64 -12.37 -14.15
C ASN A 89 1.66 -10.97 -14.78
N TYR A 90 2.50 -10.80 -15.81
CA TYR A 90 2.66 -9.52 -16.48
C TYR A 90 1.35 -8.91 -17.03
N ARG A 91 0.42 -9.76 -17.50
CA ARG A 91 -0.89 -9.34 -18.04
C ARG A 91 -1.82 -8.90 -16.91
N GLU A 92 -1.91 -9.67 -15.84
CA GLU A 92 -2.68 -9.33 -14.62
C GLU A 92 -2.21 -8.01 -14.02
N MET A 93 -0.89 -7.85 -13.88
CA MET A 93 -0.29 -6.62 -13.35
C MET A 93 -0.60 -5.39 -14.23
N ASN A 94 -0.50 -5.52 -15.55
CA ASN A 94 -0.88 -4.44 -16.47
C ASN A 94 -2.36 -4.08 -16.37
N TYR A 95 -3.22 -5.09 -16.30
CA TYR A 95 -4.64 -4.89 -16.13
C TYR A 95 -4.95 -4.15 -14.82
N LEU A 96 -4.38 -4.61 -13.69
CA LEU A 96 -4.54 -3.96 -12.39
C LEU A 96 -4.04 -2.51 -12.41
N PHE A 97 -2.84 -2.28 -12.95
CA PHE A 97 -2.21 -0.95 -13.02
C PHE A 97 -3.00 0.02 -13.92
N SER A 98 -3.69 -0.49 -14.96
CA SER A 98 -4.59 0.32 -15.79
C SER A 98 -5.86 0.74 -15.03
N ARG A 99 -6.34 -0.11 -14.12
CA ARG A 99 -7.53 0.16 -13.29
C ARG A 99 -7.27 1.13 -12.14
N MET A 100 -6.02 1.27 -11.69
CA MET A 100 -5.63 2.21 -10.63
C MET A 100 -6.09 3.65 -10.86
N ALA A 101 -6.04 4.13 -12.12
CA ALA A 101 -6.46 5.49 -12.44
C ALA A 101 -7.99 5.62 -12.63
N ASN A 102 -8.70 4.51 -12.80
CA ASN A 102 -10.10 4.45 -13.20
C ASN A 102 -10.89 3.53 -12.24
N PRO A 103 -11.21 4.00 -11.03
CA PRO A 103 -11.98 3.22 -10.07
C PRO A 103 -13.36 2.84 -10.65
N SER A 104 -13.69 1.56 -10.59
CA SER A 104 -15.01 1.08 -11.02
C SER A 104 -16.09 1.49 -10.03
N LYS A 105 -17.37 1.46 -10.45
CA LYS A 105 -18.50 1.67 -9.54
C LYS A 105 -18.51 0.66 -8.38
N ALA A 106 -18.03 -0.57 -8.61
CA ALA A 106 -17.93 -1.61 -7.58
C ALA A 106 -16.84 -1.29 -6.53
N ASP A 107 -15.77 -0.62 -6.95
CA ASP A 107 -14.70 -0.17 -6.04
C ASP A 107 -15.20 0.95 -5.11
N LYS A 108 -16.15 1.76 -5.59
CA LYS A 108 -16.83 2.79 -4.79
C LYS A 108 -17.91 2.24 -3.85
N ALA A 109 -18.31 0.96 -3.97
CA ALA A 109 -19.43 0.40 -3.23
C ALA A 109 -19.01 -0.21 -1.88
N GLY A 110 -19.73 0.19 -0.82
CA GLY A 110 -19.86 -0.59 0.42
C GLY A 110 -18.80 -0.36 1.50
N LEU A 111 -18.43 0.89 1.79
CA LEU A 111 -17.73 1.19 3.05
C LEU A 111 -18.75 1.18 4.20
N PRO A 112 -18.54 0.40 5.28
CA PRO A 112 -19.44 0.45 6.44
C PRO A 112 -19.52 1.87 7.02
N PRO A 113 -20.69 2.32 7.52
CA PRO A 113 -20.82 3.67 8.07
C PRO A 113 -20.10 3.85 9.41
N ILE A 114 -19.83 2.76 10.13
CA ILE A 114 -19.24 2.78 11.47
C ILE A 114 -17.72 2.63 11.35
N PRO A 115 -16.89 3.54 11.92
CA PRO A 115 -15.43 3.50 11.79
C PRO A 115 -14.76 2.17 12.19
N SER A 116 -15.19 1.54 13.29
CA SER A 116 -14.66 0.23 13.69
C SER A 116 -14.94 -0.84 12.64
N LYS A 117 -16.15 -0.85 12.07
CA LYS A 117 -16.50 -1.76 10.97
C LYS A 117 -15.73 -1.46 9.68
N GLN A 118 -15.31 -0.21 9.46
CA GLN A 118 -14.42 0.14 8.34
C GLN A 118 -13.03 -0.47 8.53
N GLN A 119 -12.49 -0.42 9.74
CA GLN A 119 -11.21 -1.04 10.06
C GLN A 119 -11.27 -2.56 9.87
N ASP A 120 -12.32 -3.22 10.36
CA ASP A 120 -12.54 -4.66 10.14
C ASP A 120 -12.64 -4.99 8.65
N PHE A 121 -13.35 -4.15 7.90
CA PHE A 121 -13.47 -4.28 6.45
C PHE A 121 -12.12 -4.19 5.73
N PHE A 122 -11.29 -3.18 6.04
CA PHE A 122 -9.95 -3.04 5.45
C PHE A 122 -9.02 -4.17 5.87
N ASN A 123 -9.08 -4.61 7.12
CA ASN A 123 -8.31 -5.76 7.60
C ASN A 123 -8.67 -7.04 6.83
N ALA A 124 -9.97 -7.30 6.61
CA ALA A 124 -10.41 -8.46 5.83
C ALA A 124 -9.88 -8.41 4.38
N LEU A 125 -9.93 -7.23 3.75
CA LEU A 125 -9.38 -7.04 2.40
C LEU A 125 -7.86 -7.25 2.36
N LEU A 126 -7.11 -6.68 3.32
CA LEU A 126 -5.66 -6.89 3.40
C LEU A 126 -5.29 -8.36 3.63
N GLN A 127 -6.04 -9.06 4.49
CA GLN A 127 -5.78 -10.47 4.78
C GLN A 127 -6.10 -11.39 3.61
N SER A 128 -7.08 -11.02 2.77
CA SER A 128 -7.36 -11.76 1.53
C SER A 128 -6.17 -11.78 0.57
N ASN A 129 -5.27 -10.79 0.69
CA ASN A 129 -4.09 -10.60 -0.14
C ASN A 129 -4.40 -10.57 -1.66
N SER A 130 -5.67 -10.39 -2.05
CA SER A 130 -6.09 -10.33 -3.44
C SER A 130 -5.68 -8.98 -4.05
N PRO A 131 -5.05 -8.95 -5.24
CA PRO A 131 -4.70 -7.70 -5.92
C PRO A 131 -5.89 -6.74 -6.07
N GLU A 132 -7.06 -7.28 -6.37
CA GLU A 132 -8.31 -6.53 -6.52
C GLU A 132 -8.81 -5.96 -5.18
N ALA A 133 -8.62 -6.71 -4.09
CA ALA A 133 -8.94 -6.24 -2.74
C ALA A 133 -8.00 -5.11 -2.31
N LEU A 134 -6.70 -5.23 -2.59
CA LEU A 134 -5.72 -4.17 -2.35
C LEU A 134 -6.05 -2.92 -3.16
N LEU A 135 -6.36 -3.08 -4.45
CA LEU A 135 -6.80 -1.98 -5.31
C LEU A 135 -8.05 -1.28 -4.76
N LYS A 136 -9.02 -2.06 -4.25
CA LYS A 136 -10.22 -1.50 -3.62
C LYS A 136 -9.88 -0.68 -2.36
N ILE A 137 -8.92 -1.12 -1.55
CA ILE A 137 -8.44 -0.34 -0.41
C ILE A 137 -7.91 1.00 -0.91
N VAL A 138 -6.99 1.00 -1.87
CA VAL A 138 -6.40 2.23 -2.44
C VAL A 138 -7.46 3.19 -2.99
N HIS A 139 -8.39 2.69 -3.80
CA HIS A 139 -9.48 3.50 -4.35
C HIS A 139 -10.40 4.07 -3.26
N THR A 140 -10.68 3.30 -2.21
CA THR A 140 -11.52 3.74 -1.11
C THR A 140 -10.80 4.79 -0.27
N SER A 141 -9.51 4.61 -0.03
CA SER A 141 -8.69 5.51 0.78
C SER A 141 -8.43 6.85 0.09
N TYR A 142 -7.97 6.86 -1.17
CA TYR A 142 -7.60 8.10 -1.86
C TYR A 142 -8.66 8.60 -2.83
N GLY A 143 -9.41 7.70 -3.48
CA GLY A 143 -10.46 8.07 -4.42
C GLY A 143 -11.65 8.75 -3.75
N ARG A 144 -12.06 8.29 -2.55
CA ARG A 144 -13.08 8.98 -1.75
C ARG A 144 -12.53 10.16 -0.96
N ALA A 145 -11.26 10.16 -0.57
CA ALA A 145 -10.68 11.30 0.14
C ALA A 145 -10.71 12.61 -0.65
N ALA A 146 -10.85 12.52 -1.98
CA ALA A 146 -11.12 13.69 -2.83
C ALA A 146 -12.54 14.27 -2.66
N GLU A 147 -13.52 13.44 -2.28
CA GLU A 147 -14.95 13.78 -2.15
C GLU A 147 -15.36 14.00 -0.67
N HIS A 148 -14.79 13.24 0.26
CA HIS A 148 -15.07 13.30 1.70
C HIS A 148 -13.78 13.14 2.50
N PRO A 149 -13.54 13.94 3.57
CA PRO A 149 -12.38 13.73 4.42
C PRO A 149 -12.43 12.33 5.06
N MET A 150 -11.44 11.50 4.76
CA MET A 150 -11.28 10.18 5.36
C MET A 150 -10.53 10.30 6.69
N GLY A 151 -10.87 9.45 7.67
CA GLY A 151 -10.08 9.36 8.90
C GLY A 151 -8.68 8.81 8.61
N GLY A 152 -7.67 9.24 9.39
CA GLY A 152 -6.26 8.87 9.18
C GLY A 152 -6.02 7.36 9.02
N HIS A 153 -6.77 6.53 9.76
CA HIS A 153 -6.69 5.07 9.63
C HIS A 153 -6.96 4.55 8.21
N ALA A 154 -7.91 5.12 7.48
CA ALA A 154 -8.17 4.69 6.11
C ALA A 154 -6.99 5.01 5.18
N ILE A 155 -6.29 6.11 5.42
CA ILE A 155 -5.09 6.49 4.67
C ILE A 155 -3.96 5.50 4.97
N GLU A 156 -3.75 5.12 6.24
CA GLU A 156 -2.76 4.09 6.62
C GLU A 156 -2.99 2.77 5.86
N PHE A 157 -4.23 2.29 5.77
CA PHE A 157 -4.56 1.11 4.96
C PHE A 157 -4.29 1.32 3.47
N GLY A 158 -4.55 2.53 2.96
CA GLY A 158 -4.25 2.93 1.59
C GLY A 158 -2.75 2.86 1.29
N ASP A 159 -1.92 3.37 2.19
CA ASP A 159 -0.46 3.35 2.07
C ASP A 159 0.08 1.92 2.11
N ILE A 160 -0.41 1.08 3.03
CA ILE A 160 -0.04 -0.34 3.10
C ILE A 160 -0.40 -1.05 1.78
N ALA A 161 -1.61 -0.84 1.26
CA ALA A 161 -2.04 -1.48 0.02
C ALA A 161 -1.23 -0.98 -1.19
N LEU A 162 -0.90 0.32 -1.25
CA LEU A 162 -0.03 0.89 -2.28
C LEU A 162 1.38 0.30 -2.24
N ASP A 163 1.97 0.18 -1.05
CA ASP A 163 3.30 -0.42 -0.88
C ASP A 163 3.32 -1.87 -1.39
N LEU A 164 2.35 -2.68 -0.97
CA LEU A 164 2.25 -4.09 -1.40
C LEU A 164 2.11 -4.23 -2.92
N LEU A 165 1.24 -3.42 -3.53
CA LEU A 165 1.05 -3.43 -4.98
C LEU A 165 2.28 -2.94 -5.74
N SER A 166 2.97 -1.93 -5.20
CA SER A 166 4.20 -1.36 -5.80
C SER A 166 5.35 -2.35 -5.74
N LYS A 167 5.52 -3.06 -4.61
CA LYS A 167 6.49 -4.15 -4.45
C LYS A 167 6.26 -5.26 -5.47
N GLU A 168 5.02 -5.71 -5.62
CA GLU A 168 4.70 -6.74 -6.61
C GLU A 168 4.91 -6.24 -8.05
N PHE A 169 4.56 -4.99 -8.33
CA PHE A 169 4.82 -4.38 -9.64
C PHE A 169 6.31 -4.32 -9.97
N ALA A 170 7.14 -3.90 -9.01
CA ALA A 170 8.59 -3.85 -9.16
C ALA A 170 9.17 -5.21 -9.55
N VAL A 171 8.76 -6.28 -8.86
CA VAL A 171 9.18 -7.65 -9.19
C VAL A 171 8.70 -8.08 -10.57
N VAL A 172 7.41 -7.87 -10.89
CA VAL A 172 6.82 -8.34 -12.17
C VAL A 172 7.36 -7.57 -13.38
N LYS A 173 7.69 -6.29 -13.21
CA LYS A 173 8.18 -5.42 -14.27
C LYS A 173 9.70 -5.34 -14.35
N GLY A 174 10.40 -5.86 -13.35
CA GLY A 174 11.85 -5.72 -13.25
C GLY A 174 12.28 -4.26 -13.16
N VAL A 175 11.57 -3.48 -12.35
CA VAL A 175 11.89 -2.06 -12.11
C VAL A 175 12.23 -1.84 -10.64
N GLU A 176 12.93 -0.75 -10.34
CA GLU A 176 13.23 -0.36 -8.97
C GLU A 176 11.96 -0.05 -8.17
N LEU A 177 11.98 -0.38 -6.87
CA LEU A 177 10.83 -0.19 -5.98
C LEU A 177 10.40 1.27 -5.89
N GLU A 178 11.35 2.19 -5.80
CA GLU A 178 11.07 3.63 -5.70
C GLU A 178 10.34 4.14 -6.95
N LEU A 179 10.76 3.68 -8.14
CA LEU A 179 10.07 4.01 -9.39
C LEU A 179 8.66 3.42 -9.43
N ALA A 180 8.48 2.18 -8.98
CA ALA A 180 7.16 1.55 -8.88
C ALA A 180 6.24 2.34 -7.94
N GLN A 181 6.71 2.70 -6.76
CA GLN A 181 5.97 3.51 -5.79
C GLN A 181 5.57 4.87 -6.39
N ALA A 182 6.50 5.58 -7.04
CA ALA A 182 6.21 6.86 -7.70
C ALA A 182 5.13 6.74 -8.79
N LEU A 183 5.14 5.66 -9.57
CA LEU A 183 4.13 5.39 -10.59
C LEU A 183 2.75 5.12 -9.99
N PHE A 184 2.70 4.39 -8.89
CA PHE A 184 1.47 4.07 -8.17
C PHE A 184 0.90 5.30 -7.46
N ASP A 185 1.72 6.08 -6.75
CA ASP A 185 1.33 7.33 -6.09
C ASP A 185 0.74 8.35 -7.06
N LYS A 186 1.29 8.43 -8.28
CA LYS A 186 0.77 9.30 -9.34
C LYS A 186 -0.61 8.87 -9.81
N ARG A 187 -0.91 7.57 -9.84
CA ARG A 187 -2.18 7.03 -10.37
C ARG A 187 -3.26 6.87 -9.33
N SER A 188 -2.90 6.67 -8.06
CA SER A 188 -3.83 6.38 -6.97
C SER A 188 -4.65 7.59 -6.50
N GLY A 189 -4.26 8.80 -6.90
CA GLY A 189 -4.86 10.04 -6.40
C GLY A 189 -4.26 10.52 -5.07
N LYS A 190 -3.29 9.79 -4.49
CA LYS A 190 -2.58 10.19 -3.26
C LYS A 190 -1.95 11.57 -3.37
N ALA A 191 -1.28 11.86 -4.49
CA ALA A 191 -0.70 13.19 -4.72
C ALA A 191 -1.75 14.32 -4.77
N ALA A 192 -2.96 14.03 -5.27
CA ALA A 192 -4.05 15.00 -5.27
C ALA A 192 -4.64 15.21 -3.87
N TRP A 193 -4.69 14.15 -3.05
CA TRP A 193 -5.11 14.24 -1.65
C TRP A 193 -4.12 15.05 -0.80
N LEU A 194 -2.81 14.78 -0.87
CA LEU A 194 -1.77 15.51 -0.12
C LEU A 194 -1.83 17.03 -0.36
N ARG A 195 -2.12 17.46 -1.60
CA ARG A 195 -2.29 18.88 -1.93
C ARG A 195 -3.52 19.51 -1.27
N LYS A 196 -4.61 18.76 -1.13
CA LYS A 196 -5.83 19.23 -0.45
C LYS A 196 -5.62 19.33 1.06
N GLU A 197 -4.93 18.35 1.64
CA GLU A 197 -4.66 18.34 3.08
C GLU A 197 -3.74 19.50 3.48
N THR A 198 -2.63 19.70 2.76
CA THR A 198 -1.72 20.85 2.96
C THR A 198 -2.41 22.20 2.79
N ALA A 199 -3.33 22.32 1.82
CA ALA A 199 -4.13 23.54 1.66
C ALA A 199 -5.08 23.78 2.85
N HIS A 200 -5.72 22.73 3.35
CA HIS A 200 -6.63 22.82 4.50
C HIS A 200 -5.88 23.10 5.81
N GLU A 201 -4.67 22.58 5.99
CA GLU A 201 -3.80 22.92 7.12
C GLU A 201 -3.33 24.37 7.06
N ALA A 202 -2.98 24.87 5.86
CA ALA A 202 -2.62 26.27 5.65
C ALA A 202 -3.80 27.22 5.97
N GLU A 203 -5.02 26.86 5.58
CA GLU A 203 -6.24 27.62 5.90
C GLU A 203 -6.54 27.63 7.41
N LYS A 204 -6.32 26.49 8.10
CA LYS A 204 -6.43 26.43 9.57
C LYS A 204 -5.37 27.28 10.26
N ALA A 205 -4.13 27.28 9.78
CA ALA A 205 -3.04 28.08 10.33
C ALA A 205 -3.28 29.59 10.13
N GLU A 206 -3.87 30.00 9.00
CA GLU A 206 -4.24 31.39 8.74
C GLU A 206 -5.39 31.85 9.63
N ASN A 207 -6.40 31.02 9.85
CA ASN A 207 -7.54 31.29 10.74
C ASN A 207 -7.19 31.20 12.24
N ALA A 208 -6.07 30.56 12.60
CA ALA A 208 -5.57 30.49 13.96
C ALA A 208 -4.75 31.73 14.39
N LYS A 209 -4.54 32.71 13.49
CA LYS A 209 -3.97 34.00 13.89
C LYS A 209 -4.86 34.66 14.95
N PRO A 210 -4.32 35.09 16.11
CA PRO A 210 -5.14 35.56 17.21
C PRO A 210 -5.95 36.77 16.78
N LYS A 211 -7.28 36.68 16.93
CA LYS A 211 -8.16 37.85 16.83
C LYS A 211 -7.59 38.94 17.76
N ALA A 212 -7.22 40.07 17.18
CA ALA A 212 -6.80 41.25 17.93
C ALA A 212 -7.85 41.53 19.02
N VAL A 213 -7.43 41.40 20.28
CA VAL A 213 -8.26 41.66 21.45
C VAL A 213 -8.68 43.13 21.35
N LYS A 214 -9.95 43.37 20.99
CA LYS A 214 -10.51 44.72 21.06
C LYS A 214 -10.41 45.17 22.52
N PRO A 215 -9.83 46.34 22.82
CA PRO A 215 -9.80 46.86 24.18
C PRO A 215 -11.25 46.96 24.67
N ARG A 216 -11.57 46.25 25.76
CA ARG A 216 -12.90 46.32 26.38
C ARG A 216 -13.20 47.77 26.74
N GLY A 217 -14.34 48.25 26.27
CA GLY A 217 -14.83 49.59 26.51
C GLY A 217 -14.98 49.92 28.00
N ARG A 218 -14.86 51.23 28.25
CA ARG A 218 -15.03 52.02 29.48
C ARG A 218 -15.88 51.37 30.60
N PRO A 219 -15.44 51.43 31.87
CA PRO A 219 -16.25 50.99 33.00
C PRO A 219 -17.56 51.81 33.09
N LYS A 220 -18.69 51.11 33.25
CA LYS A 220 -20.00 51.71 33.53
C LYS A 220 -19.93 52.44 34.88
N LYS A 221 -20.38 53.70 34.91
CA LYS A 221 -20.60 54.47 36.15
C LYS A 221 -21.62 53.71 37.02
N ALA A 222 -21.29 53.52 38.29
CA ALA A 222 -22.22 53.03 39.30
C ALA A 222 -23.23 54.13 39.65
N ASP A 223 -24.51 53.79 39.68
CA ASP A 223 -25.58 54.67 40.12
C ASP A 223 -25.48 54.94 41.63
N ALA A 224 -25.62 56.21 42.01
CA ALA A 224 -25.58 56.66 43.41
C ALA A 224 -26.84 56.22 44.18
N PRO A 225 -26.74 55.87 45.47
CA PRO A 225 -27.88 55.45 46.27
C PRO A 225 -28.85 56.60 46.53
N LYS A 226 -30.13 56.33 46.30
CA LYS A 226 -31.27 57.23 46.47
C LYS A 226 -31.54 57.43 47.97
N VAL A 227 -31.28 58.63 48.48
CA VAL A 227 -31.63 59.05 49.84
C VAL A 227 -33.14 59.33 49.91
N LEU A 228 -33.84 58.71 50.86
CA LEU A 228 -35.24 59.01 51.18
C LEU A 228 -35.31 60.18 52.18
N PRO A 229 -36.16 61.20 51.98
CA PRO A 229 -36.34 62.27 52.94
C PRO A 229 -37.26 61.85 54.10
N LYS A 230 -37.06 62.53 55.24
CA LYS A 230 -37.62 62.27 56.58
C LYS A 230 -39.14 62.31 56.66
#